data_AF-A0A1M2VPD3-F1
#
_entry.id   AF-A0A1M2VPD3-F1
#
_cell.length_a   1.000
_cell.length_b   1.000
_cell.length_c   1.000
_cell.angle_alpha   90.00
_cell.angle_beta   90.00
_cell.angle_gamma   90.00
#
_symmetry.space_group_name_H-M   'P 1'
#
loop_
_entity.id
_entity.type
_entity.pdbx_description
1 polymer ?
#
loop_
_entity_poly.entity_id
_entity_poly.type
_entity_poly.pdbx_seq_one_letter_code
_entity_poly.pdbx_strand_id
1 'polypeptide(L)'
;MASKLLAGAIAQLESLPVSFEDVAEEQADEIESMESAADLEDQQEKDPNYIRLPTTSNKKQKLSEADMERIVAKASENVIVPGTLNEYRQLWDTFVDFCIDLEVTGDVQPENLDTFWRSLPVRLPLWIVSWIMNKADDMDPHTGKPKDPSIPRVTYARAQKMRAAISHKFGREYKLGTQAWTENPLTPGIFSGNPSLSVAVLQYMISLRRRKVRAGEIVTSARAMDEATMKKLWEFNKNFEIEYEIKPNSRKRKQEHPELWAGYKVRHMLQTLYTVSMLCLLRYDEALRIMWSDIVFENSPDGVPIATLNLPFRKTDQTGGTYNSCH
;
A
#
# COMPACT_ATOMS: atom_id res chain seq x y z
N MET A 1 34.07 7.35 4.94
CA MET A 1 34.31 6.32 3.92
C MET A 1 33.03 5.90 3.18
N ALA A 2 31.92 5.62 3.88
CA ALA A 2 30.63 5.22 3.30
C ALA A 2 30.00 6.14 2.21
N SER A 3 30.37 7.42 2.12
CA SER A 3 29.83 8.33 1.09
C SER A 3 30.31 7.99 -0.33
N LYS A 4 31.48 7.36 -0.50
CA LYS A 4 31.95 6.90 -1.82
C LYS A 4 31.31 5.58 -2.24
N LEU A 5 30.87 4.76 -1.28
CA LEU A 5 30.33 3.41 -1.53
C LEU A 5 28.88 3.41 -2.06
N LEU A 6 28.15 4.52 -1.89
CA LEU A 6 26.74 4.66 -2.28
C LEU A 6 26.50 5.90 -3.16
N ALA A 7 27.51 6.32 -3.92
CA ALA A 7 27.45 7.51 -4.74
C ALA A 7 26.30 7.45 -5.76
N GLY A 8 26.01 6.25 -6.30
CA GLY A 8 24.90 6.02 -7.21
C GLY A 8 23.54 6.24 -6.56
N ALA A 9 23.33 5.72 -5.35
CA ALA A 9 22.07 5.87 -4.63
C ALA A 9 21.78 7.34 -4.27
N ILE A 10 22.82 8.09 -3.86
CA ILE A 10 22.71 9.51 -3.53
C ILE A 10 22.35 10.33 -4.78
N ALA A 11 23.11 10.17 -5.86
CA ALA A 11 22.85 10.89 -7.11
C ALA A 11 21.44 10.61 -7.66
N GLN A 12 20.97 9.37 -7.53
CA GLN A 12 19.64 8.99 -7.98
C GLN A 12 18.56 9.69 -7.14
N LEU A 13 18.69 9.73 -5.81
CA LEU A 13 17.74 10.39 -4.91
C LEU A 13 17.64 11.90 -5.19
N GLU A 14 18.77 12.57 -5.44
CA GLU A 14 18.81 14.00 -5.75
C GLU A 14 18.14 14.35 -7.09
N SER A 15 18.02 13.39 -8.00
CA SER A 15 17.48 13.58 -9.35
C SER A 15 15.97 13.31 -9.48
N LEU A 16 15.27 12.92 -8.41
CA LEU A 16 13.88 12.45 -8.49
C LEU A 16 12.86 13.61 -8.57
N PRO A 17 12.06 13.74 -9.66
CA PRO A 17 10.95 14.67 -9.72
C PRO A 17 9.71 14.03 -9.05
N VAL A 18 9.65 14.08 -7.72
CA VAL A 18 8.49 13.62 -6.93
C VAL A 18 7.96 14.80 -6.14
N SER A 19 6.65 15.06 -6.23
CA SER A 19 6.02 16.15 -5.47
C SER A 19 5.94 15.81 -3.99
N PHE A 20 5.83 16.82 -3.13
CA PHE A 20 5.62 16.60 -1.70
C PHE A 20 4.25 15.98 -1.41
N GLU A 21 3.25 16.29 -2.24
CA GLU A 21 1.91 15.70 -2.15
C GLU A 21 1.94 14.18 -2.39
N ASP A 22 2.67 13.72 -3.41
CA ASP A 22 2.80 12.29 -3.73
C ASP A 22 3.44 11.52 -2.55
N VAL A 23 4.43 12.13 -1.90
CA VAL A 23 5.10 11.54 -0.73
C VAL A 23 4.16 11.45 0.46
N ALA A 24 3.36 12.49 0.70
CA ALA A 24 2.40 12.52 1.79
C ALA A 24 1.27 11.48 1.61
N GLU A 25 0.76 11.33 0.37
CA GLU A 25 -0.24 10.30 0.03
C GLU A 25 0.32 8.89 0.25
N GLU A 26 1.50 8.56 -0.30
CA GLU A 26 2.13 7.24 -0.10
C GLU A 26 2.49 6.98 1.38
N GLN A 27 2.84 8.03 2.14
CA GLN A 27 3.07 7.90 3.58
C GLN A 27 1.77 7.57 4.32
N ALA A 28 0.67 8.24 3.98
CA ALA A 28 -0.63 7.99 4.59
C ALA A 28 -1.14 6.59 4.25
N ASP A 29 -1.07 6.17 2.99
CA ASP A 29 -1.44 4.83 2.53
C ASP A 29 -0.63 3.75 3.26
N GLU A 30 0.66 3.97 3.51
CA GLU A 30 1.48 3.03 4.28
C GLU A 30 1.04 2.96 5.74
N ILE A 31 0.83 4.11 6.38
CA ILE A 31 0.39 4.14 7.78
C ILE A 31 -0.95 3.42 7.91
N GLU A 32 -1.90 3.70 7.01
CA GLU A 32 -3.18 2.99 6.93
C GLU A 32 -2.95 1.50 6.73
N SER A 33 -2.11 1.07 5.78
CA SER A 33 -1.82 -0.37 5.61
C SER A 33 -1.20 -1.02 6.86
N MET A 34 -0.36 -0.31 7.62
CA MET A 34 0.23 -0.82 8.85
C MET A 34 -0.79 -0.94 9.99
N GLU A 35 -1.78 -0.05 10.01
CA GLU A 35 -2.88 -0.01 10.98
C GLU A 35 -3.97 -1.03 10.63
N SER A 36 -4.33 -1.13 9.34
CA SER A 36 -5.32 -2.05 8.78
C SER A 36 -4.85 -3.50 8.73
N ALA A 37 -3.55 -3.78 8.87
CA ALA A 37 -3.06 -5.16 9.04
C ALA A 37 -3.65 -5.87 10.29
N ALA A 38 -4.42 -5.17 11.13
CA ALA A 38 -5.35 -5.77 12.06
C ALA A 38 -6.65 -6.21 11.37
N ASP A 39 -6.61 -7.33 10.64
CA ASP A 39 -7.82 -8.04 10.18
C ASP A 39 -8.56 -8.63 11.41
N LEU A 40 -9.36 -7.78 12.05
CA LEU A 40 -10.29 -8.16 13.12
C LEU A 40 -11.48 -8.97 12.57
N GLU A 41 -11.78 -8.87 11.28
CA GLU A 41 -12.93 -9.53 10.65
C GLU A 41 -12.69 -11.04 10.43
N ASP A 42 -11.47 -11.45 10.07
CA ASP A 42 -11.10 -12.86 9.83
C ASP A 42 -11.14 -13.75 11.09
N GLN A 43 -10.97 -13.15 12.28
CA GLN A 43 -11.00 -13.88 13.56
C GLN A 43 -12.43 -14.05 14.09
N GLN A 44 -13.35 -13.13 13.80
CA GLN A 44 -14.76 -13.24 14.19
C GLN A 44 -15.51 -14.28 13.36
N GLU A 45 -15.08 -14.54 12.12
CA GLU A 45 -15.57 -15.65 11.30
C GLU A 45 -15.14 -17.03 11.82
N LYS A 46 -13.97 -17.12 12.48
CA LYS A 46 -13.42 -18.37 13.03
C LYS A 46 -13.90 -18.69 14.45
N ASP A 47 -14.23 -17.69 15.25
CA ASP A 47 -14.83 -17.86 16.58
C ASP A 47 -16.02 -16.90 16.80
N PRO A 48 -17.27 -17.41 16.76
CA PRO A 48 -18.46 -16.62 17.05
C PRO A 48 -18.48 -15.99 18.46
N ASN A 49 -17.61 -16.44 19.38
CA ASN A 49 -17.48 -15.91 20.74
C ASN A 49 -16.36 -14.88 20.92
N TYR A 50 -15.69 -14.44 19.84
CA TYR A 50 -14.57 -13.50 19.89
C TYR A 50 -14.90 -12.20 20.65
N ILE A 51 -16.14 -11.72 20.51
CA ILE A 51 -16.67 -10.55 21.24
C ILE A 51 -17.73 -11.02 22.25
N ARG A 52 -17.34 -11.75 23.29
CA ARG A 52 -18.15 -11.84 24.51
C ARG A 52 -17.78 -10.71 25.46
N LEU A 53 -18.76 -9.86 25.79
CA LEU A 53 -18.70 -9.07 27.03
C LEU A 53 -18.56 -10.05 28.20
N PRO A 54 -17.64 -9.82 29.15
CA PRO A 54 -17.35 -10.81 30.18
C PRO A 54 -18.58 -11.06 31.05
N THR A 55 -19.18 -12.23 30.89
CA THR A 55 -20.14 -12.77 31.86
C THR A 55 -19.38 -13.24 33.08
N THR A 56 -19.81 -12.69 34.22
CA THR A 56 -19.49 -13.01 35.62
C THR A 56 -18.19 -12.44 36.22
N SER A 57 -18.39 -11.86 37.41
CA SER A 57 -17.39 -11.25 38.27
C SER A 57 -16.41 -12.30 38.79
N ASN A 58 -15.29 -12.48 38.08
CA ASN A 58 -14.17 -13.23 38.62
C ASN A 58 -13.47 -12.41 39.71
N LYS A 59 -13.12 -13.11 40.81
CA LYS A 59 -12.36 -12.56 41.93
C LYS A 59 -11.15 -11.79 41.40
N LYS A 60 -10.98 -10.55 41.88
CA LYS A 60 -9.89 -9.62 41.49
C LYS A 60 -8.52 -10.27 41.73
N GLN A 61 -8.03 -11.01 40.74
CA GLN A 61 -6.65 -11.44 40.70
C GLN A 61 -5.83 -10.20 40.35
N LYS A 62 -4.86 -9.85 41.20
CA LYS A 62 -4.01 -8.69 41.00
C LYS A 62 -3.07 -9.00 39.84
N LEU A 63 -3.45 -8.62 38.61
CA LEU A 63 -2.59 -8.75 37.43
C LEU A 63 -1.43 -7.77 37.59
N SER A 64 -0.20 -8.26 37.43
CA SER A 64 0.97 -7.38 37.35
C SER A 64 1.01 -6.67 35.99
N GLU A 65 1.71 -5.55 35.91
CA GLU A 65 1.93 -4.82 34.65
C GLU A 65 2.65 -5.69 33.61
N ALA A 66 3.64 -6.47 34.02
CA ALA A 66 4.33 -7.43 33.16
C ALA A 66 3.39 -8.54 32.64
N ASP A 67 2.43 -8.99 33.46
CA ASP A 67 1.42 -9.95 33.01
C ASP A 67 0.47 -9.32 31.98
N MET A 68 0.07 -8.07 32.17
CA MET A 68 -0.74 -7.33 31.20
C MET A 68 0.01 -7.14 29.88
N GLU A 69 1.27 -6.72 29.91
CA GLU A 69 2.10 -6.60 28.70
C GLU A 69 2.22 -7.93 27.96
N ARG A 70 2.47 -9.03 28.68
CA ARG A 70 2.57 -10.36 28.08
C ARG A 70 1.25 -10.82 27.46
N ILE A 71 0.12 -10.56 28.13
CA ILE A 71 -1.20 -10.94 27.63
C ILE A 71 -1.55 -10.11 26.38
N VAL A 72 -1.29 -8.81 26.39
CA VAL A 72 -1.51 -7.93 25.22
C VAL A 72 -0.60 -8.33 24.05
N ALA A 73 0.66 -8.63 24.31
CA ALA A 73 1.60 -9.13 23.30
C ALA A 73 1.11 -10.44 22.68
N LYS A 74 0.66 -11.40 23.51
CA LYS A 74 0.13 -12.68 23.05
C LYS A 74 -1.19 -12.53 22.28
N ALA A 75 -2.06 -11.62 22.71
CA ALA A 75 -3.32 -11.33 22.00
C ALA A 75 -3.08 -10.67 20.63
N SER A 76 -1.96 -9.97 20.45
CA SER A 76 -1.58 -9.29 19.20
C SER A 76 -0.58 -10.07 18.34
N GLU A 77 -0.23 -11.31 18.73
CA GLU A 77 0.80 -12.12 18.06
C GLU A 77 0.41 -12.58 16.65
N ASN A 78 -0.88 -12.89 16.43
CA ASN A 78 -1.40 -13.40 15.15
C ASN A 78 -2.01 -12.31 14.25
N VAL A 79 -1.65 -11.05 14.44
CA VAL A 79 -2.07 -9.96 13.54
C VAL A 79 -1.49 -10.14 12.14
N ILE A 80 -0.32 -10.79 12.03
CA ILE A 80 0.30 -11.13 10.74
C ILE A 80 0.31 -12.64 10.57
N VAL A 81 -0.13 -13.11 9.40
CA VAL A 81 -0.10 -14.53 9.05
C VAL A 81 1.33 -15.08 9.21
N PRO A 82 1.54 -16.24 9.86
CA PRO A 82 2.89 -16.76 10.15
C PRO A 82 3.81 -16.88 8.93
N GLY A 83 3.25 -17.16 7.75
CA GLY A 83 4.00 -17.19 6.48
C GLY A 83 4.59 -15.83 6.12
N THR A 84 3.82 -14.76 6.26
CA THR A 84 4.27 -13.38 6.02
C THR A 84 5.33 -12.96 7.04
N LEU A 85 5.15 -13.33 8.31
CA LEU A 85 6.14 -13.05 9.36
C LEU A 85 7.50 -13.71 9.05
N ASN A 86 7.48 -14.96 8.58
CA ASN A 86 8.70 -15.66 8.19
C ASN A 86 9.36 -15.01 6.95
N GLU A 87 8.56 -14.58 5.97
CA GLU A 87 9.06 -13.82 4.82
C GLU A 87 9.71 -12.50 5.25
N TYR A 88 9.14 -11.78 6.21
CA TYR A 88 9.72 -10.53 6.74
C TYR A 88 11.02 -10.78 7.49
N ARG A 89 11.13 -11.85 8.28
CA ARG A 89 12.40 -12.23 8.94
C ARG A 89 13.49 -12.53 7.92
N GLN A 90 13.19 -13.33 6.90
CA GLN A 90 14.15 -13.62 5.84
C GLN A 90 14.59 -12.36 5.08
N LEU A 91 13.65 -11.46 4.79
CA LEU A 91 13.96 -10.18 4.15
C LEU A 91 14.83 -9.29 5.04
N TRP A 92 14.55 -9.24 6.35
CA TRP A 92 15.38 -8.55 7.32
C TRP A 92 16.81 -9.10 7.35
N ASP A 93 16.99 -10.42 7.38
CA ASP A 93 18.31 -11.05 7.39
C ASP A 93 19.09 -10.65 6.12
N THR A 94 18.46 -10.68 4.94
CA THR A 94 19.13 -10.24 3.70
C THR A 94 19.44 -8.74 3.64
N PHE A 95 18.75 -7.91 4.43
CA PHE A 95 19.09 -6.50 4.60
C PHE A 95 20.31 -6.33 5.52
N VAL A 96 20.36 -7.09 6.62
CA VAL A 96 21.51 -7.10 7.54
C VAL A 96 22.76 -7.58 6.81
N ASP A 97 22.69 -8.69 6.07
CA ASP A 97 23.80 -9.21 5.27
C ASP A 97 24.31 -8.15 4.29
N PHE A 98 23.40 -7.47 3.58
CA PHE A 98 23.76 -6.39 2.67
C PHE A 98 24.48 -5.22 3.38
N CYS A 99 24.08 -4.88 4.61
CA CYS A 99 24.75 -3.83 5.38
C CYS A 99 26.12 -4.26 5.91
N ILE A 100 26.29 -5.55 6.22
CA ILE A 100 27.59 -6.13 6.58
C ILE A 100 28.53 -6.10 5.37
N ASP A 101 28.04 -6.50 4.18
CA ASP A 101 28.79 -6.45 2.92
C ASP A 101 29.20 -5.02 2.54
N LEU A 102 28.41 -4.02 2.92
CA LEU A 102 28.73 -2.61 2.74
C LEU A 102 29.71 -2.05 3.78
N GLU A 103 30.10 -2.85 4.78
CA GLU A 103 30.95 -2.47 5.91
C GLU A 103 30.40 -1.25 6.68
N VAL A 104 29.08 -1.00 6.64
CA VAL A 104 28.46 0.16 7.31
C VAL A 104 28.16 -0.09 8.78
N THR A 105 28.15 -1.35 9.20
CA THR A 105 28.02 -1.76 10.60
C THR A 105 29.34 -1.64 11.37
N GLY A 106 30.48 -1.45 10.69
CA GLY A 106 31.81 -1.49 11.31
C GLY A 106 32.13 -2.84 11.96
N ASP A 107 33.01 -2.84 12.96
CA ASP A 107 33.42 -4.05 13.71
C ASP A 107 32.38 -4.51 14.78
N VAL A 108 31.10 -4.16 14.60
CA VAL A 108 30.05 -4.55 15.53
C VAL A 108 29.89 -6.07 15.49
N GLN A 109 30.15 -6.70 16.64
CA GLN A 109 29.98 -8.15 16.78
C GLN A 109 28.51 -8.54 16.57
N PRO A 110 28.23 -9.75 16.03
CA PRO A 110 26.87 -10.20 15.72
C PRO A 110 25.87 -10.06 16.88
N GLU A 111 26.31 -10.31 18.11
CA GLU A 111 25.52 -10.18 19.33
C GLU A 111 25.07 -8.75 19.64
N ASN A 112 25.75 -7.73 19.10
CA ASN A 112 25.48 -6.32 19.33
C ASN A 112 24.77 -5.63 18.16
N LEU A 113 24.48 -6.35 17.06
CA LEU A 113 23.79 -5.81 15.90
C LEU A 113 22.43 -5.22 16.26
N ASP A 114 21.68 -5.88 17.14
CA ASP A 114 20.35 -5.41 17.54
C ASP A 114 20.41 -4.06 18.28
N THR A 115 21.46 -3.85 19.09
CA THR A 115 21.74 -2.56 19.73
C THR A 115 22.14 -1.49 18.72
N PHE A 116 22.94 -1.86 17.71
CA PHE A 116 23.32 -0.96 16.62
C PHE A 116 22.09 -0.47 15.85
N TRP A 117 21.18 -1.36 15.47
CA TRP A 117 19.96 -0.97 14.74
C TRP A 117 19.03 -0.07 15.57
N ARG A 118 18.94 -0.34 16.88
CA ARG A 118 18.17 0.50 17.83
C ARG A 118 18.79 1.88 18.05
N SER A 119 20.06 2.08 17.72
CA SER A 119 20.70 3.42 17.78
C SER A 119 20.22 4.37 16.68
N LEU A 120 19.45 3.86 15.72
CA LEU A 120 18.84 4.62 14.64
C LEU A 120 19.85 5.48 13.85
N PRO A 121 20.81 4.86 13.16
CA PRO A 121 21.82 5.61 12.40
C PRO A 121 21.18 6.56 11.39
N VAL A 122 21.68 7.80 11.31
CA VAL A 122 21.18 8.85 10.40
C VAL A 122 21.06 8.38 8.95
N ARG A 123 21.96 7.50 8.51
CA ARG A 123 22.03 6.99 7.13
C ARG A 123 21.19 5.74 6.87
N LEU A 124 20.47 5.25 7.87
CA LEU A 124 19.65 4.05 7.74
C LEU A 124 18.63 4.11 6.60
N PRO A 125 17.91 5.23 6.35
CA PRO A 125 17.12 5.42 5.13
C PRO A 125 17.88 5.15 3.82
N LEU A 126 19.11 5.67 3.71
CA LEU A 126 19.93 5.51 2.52
C LEU A 126 20.35 4.06 2.33
N TRP A 127 20.64 3.33 3.41
CA TRP A 127 20.96 1.91 3.35
C TRP A 127 19.77 1.07 2.90
N ILE A 128 18.56 1.38 3.39
CA ILE A 128 17.32 0.75 2.96
C ILE A 128 17.10 0.98 1.46
N VAL A 129 17.21 2.23 0.99
CA VAL A 129 17.10 2.57 -0.44
C VAL A 129 18.14 1.81 -1.25
N SER A 130 19.40 1.78 -0.80
CA SER A 130 20.48 1.11 -1.52
C SER A 130 20.28 -0.39 -1.63
N TRP A 131 19.74 -1.02 -0.58
CA TRP A 131 19.39 -2.44 -0.58
C TRP A 131 18.26 -2.76 -1.57
N ILE A 132 17.19 -1.97 -1.54
CA ILE A 132 16.08 -2.13 -2.49
C ILE A 132 16.57 -1.85 -3.92
N MET A 133 17.40 -0.82 -4.11
CA MET A 133 18.03 -0.48 -5.40
C MET A 133 18.92 -1.60 -5.92
N ASN A 134 19.69 -2.24 -5.06
CA ASN A 134 20.54 -3.37 -5.45
C ASN A 134 19.73 -4.53 -6.05
N LYS A 135 18.55 -4.82 -5.51
CA LYS A 135 17.73 -5.97 -5.95
C LYS A 135 16.70 -5.62 -7.02
N ALA A 136 16.13 -4.42 -6.99
CA ALA A 136 14.96 -4.06 -7.79
C ALA A 136 15.27 -3.11 -8.94
N ASP A 137 16.31 -2.27 -8.85
CA ASP A 137 16.57 -1.24 -9.86
C ASP A 137 17.58 -1.70 -10.92
N ASP A 138 17.52 -1.04 -12.07
CA ASP A 138 18.50 -1.16 -13.14
C ASP A 138 19.79 -0.42 -12.80
N MET A 139 19.76 0.54 -11.89
CA MET A 139 20.95 1.25 -11.43
C MET A 139 21.68 0.48 -10.34
N ASP A 140 23.00 0.39 -10.47
CA ASP A 140 23.89 -0.15 -9.45
C ASP A 140 24.14 0.89 -8.35
N PRO A 141 23.85 0.58 -7.07
CA PRO A 141 23.95 1.55 -5.99
C PRO A 141 25.39 1.97 -5.68
N HIS A 142 26.39 1.14 -6.02
CA HIS A 142 27.80 1.42 -5.75
C HIS A 142 28.42 2.33 -6.82
N THR A 143 28.18 1.99 -8.08
CA THR A 143 28.82 2.64 -9.23
C THR A 143 27.97 3.77 -9.82
N GLY A 144 26.66 3.78 -9.55
CA GLY A 144 25.73 4.69 -10.20
C GLY A 144 25.60 4.47 -11.70
N LYS A 145 25.90 3.26 -12.18
CA LYS A 145 25.78 2.89 -13.60
C LYS A 145 24.66 1.87 -13.81
N PRO A 146 24.11 1.76 -15.03
CA PRO A 146 23.19 0.67 -15.36
C PRO A 146 23.85 -0.70 -15.16
N LYS A 147 23.14 -1.61 -14.49
CA LYS A 147 23.49 -3.01 -14.32
C LYS A 147 23.32 -3.76 -15.63
N ASP A 148 24.10 -4.83 -15.76
CA ASP A 148 24.00 -5.73 -16.91
C ASP A 148 22.57 -6.31 -17.05
N PRO A 149 21.98 -6.38 -18.26
CA PRO A 149 20.67 -6.96 -18.49
C PRO A 149 20.50 -8.41 -18.00
N SER A 150 21.59 -9.18 -17.87
CA SER A 150 21.56 -10.57 -17.38
C SER A 150 21.26 -10.72 -15.89
N ILE A 151 21.47 -9.67 -15.09
CA ILE A 151 21.21 -9.70 -13.65
C ILE A 151 19.70 -9.63 -13.42
N PRO A 152 19.03 -10.61 -12.79
CA PRO A 152 17.58 -10.53 -12.59
C PRO A 152 17.21 -9.39 -11.61
N ARG A 153 16.17 -8.62 -11.94
CA ARG A 153 15.59 -7.61 -11.05
C ARG A 153 14.31 -8.14 -10.43
N VAL A 154 14.13 -7.90 -9.14
CA VAL A 154 12.85 -8.22 -8.50
C VAL A 154 11.75 -7.26 -8.96
N THR A 155 10.50 -7.69 -8.84
CA THR A 155 9.30 -6.90 -9.15
C THR A 155 9.09 -5.79 -8.13
N TYR A 156 8.28 -4.78 -8.48
CA TYR A 156 7.86 -3.74 -7.54
C TYR A 156 7.16 -4.33 -6.31
N ALA A 157 6.32 -5.35 -6.51
CA ALA A 157 5.64 -6.03 -5.40
C ALA A 157 6.63 -6.65 -4.40
N ARG A 158 7.74 -7.24 -4.88
CA ARG A 158 8.78 -7.75 -3.97
C ARG A 158 9.54 -6.62 -3.28
N ALA A 159 9.80 -5.51 -3.96
CA ALA A 159 10.38 -4.31 -3.35
C ALA A 159 9.47 -3.70 -2.26
N GLN A 160 8.14 -3.71 -2.45
CA GLN A 160 7.19 -3.31 -1.41
C GLN A 160 7.30 -4.23 -0.18
N LYS A 161 7.37 -5.55 -0.38
CA LYS A 161 7.59 -6.49 0.74
C LYS A 161 8.92 -6.25 1.46
N MET A 162 9.99 -5.93 0.72
CA MET A 162 11.29 -5.56 1.31
C MET A 162 11.14 -4.35 2.24
N ARG A 163 10.48 -3.28 1.79
CA ARG A 163 10.18 -2.10 2.63
C ARG A 163 9.28 -2.46 3.82
N ALA A 164 8.22 -3.25 3.61
CA ALA A 164 7.30 -3.67 4.66
C ALA A 164 7.99 -4.50 5.75
N ALA A 165 8.97 -5.34 5.39
CA ALA A 165 9.78 -6.08 6.36
C ALA A 165 10.58 -5.14 7.28
N ILE A 166 11.20 -4.10 6.72
CA ILE A 166 11.88 -3.05 7.49
C ILE A 166 10.87 -2.33 8.39
N SER A 167 9.73 -1.92 7.83
CA SER A 167 8.69 -1.23 8.56
C SER A 167 8.17 -2.05 9.75
N HIS A 168 7.96 -3.35 9.53
CA HIS A 168 7.59 -4.29 10.57
C HIS A 168 8.65 -4.40 11.66
N LYS A 169 9.93 -4.57 11.29
CA LYS A 169 11.04 -4.70 12.25
C LYS A 169 11.12 -3.48 13.17
N PHE A 170 11.17 -2.29 12.60
CA PHE A 170 11.30 -1.05 13.38
C PHE A 170 10.00 -0.69 14.11
N GLY A 171 8.84 -0.87 13.47
CA GLY A 171 7.55 -0.52 14.04
C GLY A 171 7.12 -1.45 15.19
N ARG A 172 7.17 -2.77 14.97
CA ARG A 172 6.65 -3.78 15.91
C ARG A 172 7.74 -4.30 16.86
N GLU A 173 8.86 -4.80 16.33
CA GLU A 173 9.88 -5.47 17.15
C GLU A 173 10.71 -4.47 17.98
N TYR A 174 11.06 -3.32 17.39
CA TYR A 174 11.75 -2.24 18.10
C TYR A 174 10.81 -1.22 18.75
N LYS A 175 9.49 -1.39 18.61
CA LYS A 175 8.44 -0.58 19.23
C LYS A 175 8.53 0.92 18.89
N LEU A 176 8.97 1.26 17.68
CA LEU A 176 9.02 2.66 17.20
C LEU A 176 7.71 3.12 16.55
N GLY A 177 6.77 2.19 16.32
CA GLY A 177 5.45 2.47 15.77
C GLY A 177 5.47 2.95 14.31
N THR A 178 4.46 3.74 13.97
CA THR A 178 4.19 4.31 12.63
C THR A 178 4.63 5.78 12.51
N GLN A 179 5.42 6.28 13.46
CA GLN A 179 5.86 7.68 13.45
C GLN A 179 6.80 7.96 12.28
N ALA A 180 6.66 9.14 11.68
CA ALA A 180 7.54 9.63 10.64
C ALA A 180 9.00 9.66 11.10
N TRP A 181 9.93 9.37 10.20
CA TRP A 181 11.37 9.47 10.49
C TRP A 181 11.79 10.93 10.61
N THR A 182 12.10 11.38 11.83
CA THR A 182 12.44 12.77 12.12
C THR A 182 13.66 12.87 13.02
N GLU A 183 14.48 13.90 12.80
CA GLU A 183 15.56 14.25 13.72
C GLU A 183 14.98 14.85 15.00
N ASN A 184 15.56 14.49 16.14
CA ASN A 184 15.16 15.03 17.43
C ASN A 184 15.57 16.52 17.50
N PRO A 185 14.62 17.46 17.68
CA PRO A 185 14.92 18.88 17.70
C PRO A 185 15.81 19.31 18.88
N LEU A 186 15.87 18.51 19.95
CA LEU A 186 16.65 18.80 21.15
C LEU A 186 18.07 18.22 21.10
N THR A 187 18.28 17.17 20.32
CA THR A 187 19.58 16.48 20.19
C THR A 187 19.86 16.17 18.72
N PRO A 188 20.50 17.10 18.00
CA PRO A 188 20.90 16.90 16.62
C PRO A 188 21.73 15.62 16.45
N GLY A 189 21.46 14.87 15.39
CA GLY A 189 22.06 13.58 15.07
C GLY A 189 21.34 12.37 15.66
N ILE A 190 20.37 12.56 16.57
CA ILE A 190 19.51 11.48 17.09
C ILE A 190 18.19 11.51 16.33
N PHE A 191 17.81 10.37 15.77
CA PHE A 191 16.57 10.23 15.00
C PHE A 191 15.55 9.40 15.78
N SER A 192 14.28 9.64 15.50
CA SER A 192 13.15 8.88 16.01
C SER A 192 12.19 8.51 14.89
N GLY A 193 11.32 7.54 15.15
CA GLY A 193 10.33 7.04 14.20
C GLY A 193 10.84 5.89 13.34
N ASN A 194 10.06 5.53 12.33
CA ASN A 194 10.33 4.38 11.48
C ASN A 194 11.11 4.81 10.23
N PRO A 195 12.34 4.31 10.01
CA PRO A 195 13.18 4.73 8.89
C PRO A 195 12.60 4.39 7.51
N SER A 196 11.70 3.39 7.43
CA SER A 196 10.98 3.05 6.19
C SER A 196 9.92 4.08 5.78
N LEU A 197 9.54 4.97 6.70
CA LEU A 197 8.64 6.11 6.50
C LEU A 197 9.41 7.42 6.28
N SER A 198 10.73 7.34 6.07
CA SER A 198 11.51 8.52 5.71
C SER A 198 11.17 8.99 4.30
N VAL A 199 11.24 10.30 4.08
CA VAL A 199 11.02 10.95 2.78
C VAL A 199 11.90 10.32 1.70
N ALA A 200 13.17 10.01 2.01
CA ALA A 200 14.10 9.38 1.08
C ALA A 200 13.63 8.00 0.60
N VAL A 201 13.14 7.14 1.51
CA VAL A 201 12.62 5.82 1.15
C VAL A 201 11.34 5.95 0.33
N LEU A 202 10.41 6.81 0.75
CA LEU A 202 9.13 7.04 0.07
C LEU A 202 9.31 7.56 -1.36
N GLN A 203 10.09 8.64 -1.53
CA GLN A 203 10.40 9.21 -2.85
C GLN A 203 11.03 8.18 -3.77
N TYR A 204 11.94 7.36 -3.24
CA TYR A 204 12.57 6.30 -3.99
C TYR A 204 11.56 5.24 -4.43
N MET A 205 10.67 4.78 -3.55
CA MET A 205 9.65 3.78 -3.87
C MET A 205 8.67 4.27 -4.93
N ILE A 206 8.17 5.51 -4.83
CA ILE A 206 7.31 6.14 -5.85
C ILE A 206 8.02 6.17 -7.20
N SER A 207 9.30 6.57 -7.20
CA SER A 207 10.09 6.65 -8.43
C SER A 207 10.38 5.27 -9.03
N LEU A 208 10.68 4.28 -8.18
CA LEU A 208 10.87 2.89 -8.57
C LEU A 208 9.59 2.33 -9.20
N ARG A 209 8.42 2.56 -8.59
CA ARG A 209 7.11 2.20 -9.13
C ARG A 209 6.94 2.75 -10.54
N ARG A 210 7.16 4.07 -10.72
CA ARG A 210 7.06 4.74 -12.03
C ARG A 210 8.04 4.17 -13.06
N ARG A 211 9.25 3.78 -12.66
CA ARG A 211 10.22 3.13 -13.57
C ARG A 211 9.79 1.71 -13.96
N LYS A 212 9.33 0.91 -13.00
CA LYS A 212 8.84 -0.46 -13.25
C LYS A 212 7.65 -0.49 -14.19
N VAL A 213 6.70 0.44 -14.01
CA VAL A 213 5.56 0.59 -14.91
C VAL A 213 6.00 0.96 -16.32
N ARG A 214 6.96 1.88 -16.48
CA ARG A 214 7.54 2.22 -17.79
C ARG A 214 8.27 1.03 -18.43
N ALA A 215 8.86 0.15 -17.63
CA ALA A 215 9.48 -1.10 -18.10
C ALA A 215 8.46 -2.21 -18.41
N GLY A 216 7.15 -1.93 -18.32
CA GLY A 216 6.09 -2.87 -18.66
C GLY A 216 5.58 -3.72 -17.49
N GLU A 217 6.01 -3.46 -16.25
CA GLU A 217 5.39 -4.09 -15.08
C GLU A 217 3.96 -3.57 -14.91
N ILE A 218 3.00 -4.49 -14.81
CA ILE A 218 1.59 -4.14 -14.64
C ILE A 218 1.42 -3.44 -13.30
N VAL A 219 0.83 -2.25 -13.30
CA VAL A 219 0.54 -1.51 -12.06
C VAL A 219 -0.32 -2.39 -11.16
N THR A 220 0.04 -2.53 -9.88
CA THR A 220 -0.73 -3.34 -8.92
C THR A 220 -2.20 -2.93 -8.86
N SER A 221 -2.53 -1.64 -9.02
CA SER A 221 -3.90 -1.14 -9.10
C SER A 221 -4.61 -1.42 -10.44
N ALA A 222 -3.87 -1.67 -11.52
CA ALA A 222 -4.43 -2.10 -12.81
C ALA A 222 -4.91 -3.56 -12.78
N ARG A 223 -4.66 -4.30 -11.68
CA ARG A 223 -5.28 -5.61 -11.43
C ARG A 223 -6.73 -5.51 -10.93
N ALA A 224 -7.30 -4.32 -10.76
CA ALA A 224 -8.60 -4.19 -10.10
C ALA A 224 -9.79 -4.62 -10.96
N MET A 225 -9.81 -4.40 -12.29
CA MET A 225 -10.85 -4.92 -13.20
C MET A 225 -10.33 -4.97 -14.65
N ASP A 226 -10.31 -6.15 -15.27
CA ASP A 226 -10.02 -6.34 -16.69
C ASP A 226 -11.30 -6.60 -17.51
N GLU A 227 -11.18 -6.63 -18.85
CA GLU A 227 -12.30 -6.88 -19.76
C GLU A 227 -12.99 -8.22 -19.43
N ALA A 228 -12.20 -9.25 -19.15
CA ALA A 228 -12.72 -10.57 -18.81
C ALA A 228 -13.54 -10.56 -17.51
N THR A 229 -13.10 -9.83 -16.50
CA THR A 229 -13.80 -9.65 -15.22
C THR A 229 -15.09 -8.86 -15.43
N MET A 230 -15.04 -7.78 -16.19
CA MET A 230 -16.22 -6.98 -16.52
C MET A 230 -17.28 -7.76 -17.30
N LYS A 231 -16.84 -8.60 -18.24
CA LYS A 231 -17.72 -9.50 -18.98
C LYS A 231 -18.38 -10.53 -18.07
N LYS A 232 -17.62 -11.20 -17.20
CA LYS A 232 -18.16 -12.14 -16.21
C LYS A 232 -19.18 -11.47 -15.28
N LEU A 233 -18.88 -10.26 -14.83
CA LEU A 233 -19.79 -9.49 -13.96
C LEU A 233 -21.09 -9.12 -14.70
N TRP A 234 -20.99 -8.71 -15.97
CA TRP A 234 -22.16 -8.43 -16.79
C TRP A 234 -23.02 -9.68 -17.04
N GLU A 235 -22.40 -10.82 -17.39
CA GLU A 235 -23.11 -12.10 -17.59
C GLU A 235 -23.81 -12.53 -16.30
N PHE A 236 -23.13 -12.41 -15.16
CA PHE A 236 -23.70 -12.71 -13.85
C PHE A 236 -24.91 -11.83 -13.51
N ASN A 237 -24.78 -10.51 -13.67
CA ASN A 237 -25.85 -9.56 -13.37
C ASN A 237 -27.03 -9.67 -14.35
N LYS A 238 -26.77 -9.97 -15.63
CA LYS A 238 -27.81 -10.15 -16.66
C LYS A 238 -28.73 -11.33 -16.38
N ASN A 239 -28.19 -12.40 -15.79
CA ASN A 239 -28.94 -13.61 -15.47
C ASN A 239 -29.67 -13.52 -14.11
N PHE A 240 -29.53 -12.40 -13.39
CA PHE A 240 -30.19 -12.21 -12.10
C PHE A 240 -31.68 -11.91 -12.28
N GLU A 241 -32.53 -12.51 -11.45
CA GLU A 241 -33.98 -12.38 -11.56
C GLU A 241 -34.43 -10.92 -11.43
N ILE A 242 -35.28 -10.49 -12.37
CA ILE A 242 -35.88 -9.15 -12.36
C ILE A 242 -36.98 -9.15 -11.29
N GLU A 243 -36.61 -8.77 -10.07
CA GLU A 243 -37.57 -8.49 -9.01
C GLU A 243 -38.17 -7.09 -9.23
N TYR A 244 -39.43 -7.04 -9.66
CA TYR A 244 -40.18 -5.79 -9.84
C TYR A 244 -40.56 -5.15 -8.48
N GLU A 245 -40.66 -5.95 -7.42
CA GLU A 245 -40.98 -5.51 -6.07
C GLU A 245 -39.72 -5.40 -5.21
N ILE A 246 -39.48 -4.22 -4.61
CA ILE A 246 -38.37 -4.03 -3.67
C ILE A 246 -38.71 -4.75 -2.37
N LYS A 247 -38.22 -5.98 -2.21
CA LYS A 247 -38.32 -6.71 -0.95
C LYS A 247 -37.14 -6.34 -0.05
N PRO A 248 -37.38 -5.95 1.21
CA PRO A 248 -36.29 -5.72 2.15
C PRO A 248 -35.52 -7.01 2.37
N ASN A 249 -34.24 -7.03 1.97
CA ASN A 249 -33.40 -8.20 2.14
C ASN A 249 -32.84 -8.20 3.57
N SER A 250 -33.32 -9.12 4.41
CA SER A 250 -32.94 -9.16 5.82
C SER A 250 -31.46 -9.52 5.98
N ARG A 251 -30.81 -9.06 7.05
CA ARG A 251 -29.42 -9.40 7.36
C ARG A 251 -29.19 -10.92 7.42
N LYS A 252 -30.19 -11.65 7.95
CA LYS A 252 -30.17 -13.12 8.02
C LYS A 252 -30.13 -13.77 6.63
N ARG A 253 -30.98 -13.29 5.71
CA ARG A 253 -31.03 -13.81 4.33
C ARG A 253 -29.75 -13.52 3.54
N LYS A 254 -29.11 -12.36 3.77
CA LYS A 254 -27.80 -12.04 3.18
C LYS A 254 -26.68 -12.96 3.66
N GLN A 255 -26.77 -13.44 4.91
CA GLN A 255 -25.79 -14.36 5.49
C GLN A 255 -25.97 -15.79 4.96
N GLU A 256 -27.23 -16.22 4.77
CA GLU A 256 -27.56 -17.53 4.21
C GLU A 256 -27.34 -17.61 2.69
N HIS A 257 -27.46 -16.47 2.00
CA HIS A 257 -27.33 -16.33 0.55
C HIS A 257 -26.44 -15.12 0.18
N PRO A 258 -25.10 -15.26 0.27
CA PRO A 258 -24.16 -14.17 -0.07
C PRO A 258 -24.34 -13.63 -1.49
N GLU A 259 -24.78 -14.48 -2.41
CA GLU A 259 -25.10 -14.13 -3.79
C GLU A 259 -26.23 -13.09 -3.89
N LEU A 260 -27.06 -12.91 -2.86
CA LEU A 260 -28.17 -11.95 -2.80
C LEU A 260 -27.77 -10.61 -2.14
N TRP A 261 -26.49 -10.24 -2.15
CA TRP A 261 -25.99 -9.02 -1.51
C TRP A 261 -26.71 -7.72 -1.95
N ALA A 262 -27.16 -7.66 -3.21
CA ALA A 262 -27.96 -6.57 -3.79
C ALA A 262 -29.10 -7.07 -4.68
N GLY A 263 -30.14 -6.25 -4.84
CA GLY A 263 -31.23 -6.48 -5.79
C GLY A 263 -30.86 -6.07 -7.22
N TYR A 264 -31.69 -6.46 -8.19
CA TYR A 264 -31.46 -6.24 -9.63
C TYR A 264 -31.06 -4.81 -10.00
N LYS A 265 -31.81 -3.81 -9.52
CA LYS A 265 -31.56 -2.39 -9.82
C LYS A 265 -30.17 -1.92 -9.36
N VAL A 266 -29.80 -2.25 -8.12
CA VAL A 266 -28.52 -1.84 -7.54
C VAL A 266 -27.35 -2.50 -8.29
N ARG A 267 -27.50 -3.76 -8.69
CA ARG A 267 -26.49 -4.45 -9.52
C ARG A 267 -26.27 -3.76 -10.86
N HIS A 268 -27.36 -3.40 -11.55
CA HIS A 268 -27.25 -2.69 -12.83
C HIS A 268 -26.70 -1.26 -12.68
N MET A 269 -27.04 -0.56 -11.61
CA MET A 269 -26.44 0.74 -11.29
C MET A 269 -24.93 0.61 -11.08
N LEU A 270 -24.49 -0.36 -10.27
CA LEU A 270 -23.06 -0.62 -10.04
C LEU A 270 -22.35 -1.10 -11.31
N GLN A 271 -22.96 -1.98 -12.11
CA GLN A 271 -22.43 -2.39 -13.41
C GLN A 271 -22.20 -1.18 -14.32
N THR A 272 -23.16 -0.25 -14.36
CA THR A 272 -23.04 0.98 -15.16
C THR A 272 -21.89 1.83 -14.64
N LEU A 273 -21.79 2.02 -13.33
CA LEU A 273 -20.70 2.74 -12.68
C LEU A 273 -19.33 2.12 -13.02
N TYR A 274 -19.19 0.80 -12.86
CA TYR A 274 -17.96 0.07 -13.20
C TYR A 274 -17.58 0.21 -14.66
N THR A 275 -18.56 0.16 -15.56
CA THR A 275 -18.34 0.28 -17.01
C THR A 275 -17.90 1.68 -17.37
N VAL A 276 -18.57 2.72 -16.83
CA VAL A 276 -18.19 4.12 -17.05
C VAL A 276 -16.80 4.40 -16.47
N SER A 277 -16.52 3.97 -15.23
CA SER A 277 -15.21 4.09 -14.61
C SER A 277 -14.12 3.40 -15.43
N MET A 278 -14.38 2.22 -15.99
CA MET A 278 -13.40 1.50 -16.81
C MET A 278 -13.16 2.20 -18.16
N LEU A 279 -14.22 2.55 -18.88
CA LEU A 279 -14.13 3.14 -20.23
C LEU A 279 -13.53 4.55 -20.21
N CYS A 280 -13.89 5.35 -19.21
CA CYS A 280 -13.41 6.72 -19.03
C CYS A 280 -12.18 6.80 -18.12
N LEU A 281 -11.73 5.66 -17.58
CA LEU A 281 -10.61 5.53 -16.66
C LEU A 281 -10.73 6.49 -15.44
N LEU A 282 -11.90 6.48 -14.79
CA LEU A 282 -12.25 7.34 -13.66
C LEU A 282 -12.11 6.59 -12.33
N ARG A 283 -11.78 7.33 -11.27
CA ARG A 283 -11.99 6.89 -9.89
C ARG A 283 -13.49 6.82 -9.56
N TYR A 284 -13.87 6.13 -8.48
CA TYR A 284 -15.27 5.99 -8.11
C TYR A 284 -15.91 7.30 -7.67
N ASP A 285 -15.18 8.14 -6.95
CA ASP A 285 -15.65 9.47 -6.53
C ASP A 285 -15.88 10.40 -7.72
N GLU A 286 -15.03 10.31 -8.75
CA GLU A 286 -15.20 11.00 -10.03
C GLU A 286 -16.45 10.50 -10.77
N ALA A 287 -16.62 9.19 -10.92
CA ALA A 287 -17.76 8.62 -11.62
C ALA A 287 -19.11 8.91 -10.91
N LEU A 288 -19.11 8.98 -9.57
CA LEU A 288 -20.29 9.35 -8.79
C LEU A 288 -20.69 10.83 -8.91
N ARG A 289 -19.80 11.70 -9.42
CA ARG A 289 -20.10 13.12 -9.67
C ARG A 289 -20.79 13.36 -11.02
N ILE A 290 -20.85 12.35 -11.89
CA ILE A 290 -21.51 12.46 -13.18
C ILE A 290 -23.00 12.72 -12.99
N MET A 291 -23.50 13.80 -13.58
CA MET A 291 -24.90 14.16 -13.58
C MET A 291 -25.59 13.78 -14.89
N TRP A 292 -26.92 13.72 -14.88
CA TRP A 292 -27.69 13.46 -16.11
C TRP A 292 -27.47 14.54 -17.18
N SER A 293 -27.20 15.79 -16.77
CA SER A 293 -26.84 16.90 -17.66
C SER A 293 -25.55 16.67 -18.44
N ASP A 294 -24.71 15.75 -17.98
CA ASP A 294 -23.39 15.49 -18.57
C ASP A 294 -23.46 14.43 -19.67
N ILE A 295 -24.63 13.80 -19.88
CA ILE A 295 -24.83 12.72 -20.83
C ILE A 295 -25.63 13.25 -22.03
N VAL A 296 -25.04 13.16 -23.22
CA VAL A 296 -25.67 13.55 -24.49
C VAL A 296 -25.83 12.32 -25.36
N PHE A 297 -27.05 12.09 -25.85
CA PHE A 297 -27.33 10.99 -26.78
C PHE A 297 -27.44 11.54 -28.19
N GLU A 298 -26.60 11.04 -29.07
CA GLU A 298 -26.50 11.47 -30.47
C GLU A 298 -26.54 10.25 -31.38
N ASN A 299 -26.79 10.46 -32.68
CA ASN A 299 -26.62 9.43 -33.69
C ASN A 299 -25.40 9.77 -34.55
N SER A 300 -24.52 8.79 -34.75
CA SER A 300 -23.46 8.84 -35.74
C SER A 300 -24.03 9.18 -37.13
N PRO A 301 -23.25 9.79 -38.05
CA PRO A 301 -23.61 9.91 -39.46
C PRO A 301 -24.09 8.59 -40.09
N ASP A 302 -23.60 7.45 -39.59
CA ASP A 302 -23.97 6.10 -40.04
C ASP A 302 -25.22 5.52 -39.33
N GLY A 303 -25.92 6.31 -38.52
CA GLY A 303 -27.13 5.90 -37.79
C GLY A 303 -26.88 5.08 -36.52
N VAL A 304 -25.62 4.95 -36.08
CA VAL A 304 -25.27 4.25 -34.83
C VAL A 304 -25.54 5.16 -33.62
N PRO A 305 -26.29 4.73 -32.60
CA PRO A 305 -26.49 5.53 -31.40
C PRO A 305 -25.19 5.66 -30.60
N ILE A 306 -24.83 6.90 -30.26
CA ILE A 306 -23.64 7.27 -29.48
C ILE A 306 -24.12 7.95 -28.20
N ALA A 307 -23.56 7.53 -27.06
CA ALA A 307 -23.69 8.26 -25.80
C ALA A 307 -22.37 8.99 -25.53
N THR A 308 -22.41 10.32 -25.58
CA THR A 308 -21.28 11.19 -25.28
C THR A 308 -21.36 11.60 -23.81
N LEU A 309 -20.27 11.39 -23.08
CA LEU A 309 -20.15 11.73 -21.67
C LEU A 309 -19.22 12.94 -21.52
N ASN A 310 -19.78 14.07 -21.09
CA ASN A 310 -19.05 15.31 -20.85
C ASN A 310 -18.55 15.33 -19.42
N LEU A 311 -17.29 14.97 -19.21
CA LEU A 311 -16.69 14.91 -17.87
C LEU A 311 -16.37 16.32 -17.36
N PRO A 312 -17.02 16.81 -16.27
CA PRO A 312 -16.81 18.16 -15.77
C PRO A 312 -15.50 18.31 -14.97
N PHE A 313 -14.75 17.22 -14.77
CA PHE A 313 -13.50 17.19 -14.03
C PHE A 313 -12.36 16.73 -14.95
N ARG A 314 -11.22 17.45 -14.90
CA ARG A 314 -10.02 17.11 -15.66
C ARG A 314 -9.28 15.97 -14.97
N LYS A 315 -9.00 14.92 -15.73
CA LYS A 315 -8.08 13.87 -15.33
C LYS A 315 -6.65 14.43 -15.40
N THR A 316 -6.15 14.92 -14.26
CA THR A 316 -4.74 15.33 -14.02
C THR A 316 -4.12 16.20 -15.13
N ASP A 317 -4.31 17.51 -15.01
CA ASP A 317 -3.40 18.48 -15.61
C ASP A 317 -2.01 18.25 -14.98
N GLN A 318 -0.98 17.94 -15.78
CA GLN A 318 0.41 17.93 -15.29
C GLN A 318 0.92 19.35 -15.00
N THR A 319 0.12 20.38 -15.31
CA THR A 319 0.43 21.79 -15.08
C THR A 319 -0.75 22.47 -14.40
N GLY A 320 -0.59 22.82 -13.12
CA GLY A 320 -1.65 23.36 -12.28
C GLY A 320 -2.43 24.54 -12.88
N GLY A 321 -3.76 24.45 -12.71
CA GLY A 321 -4.79 25.48 -12.78
C GLY A 321 -4.46 26.84 -13.40
N THR A 322 -5.04 27.10 -14.57
CA THR A 322 -5.59 28.42 -14.87
C THR A 322 -6.97 28.26 -15.52
N TYR A 323 -8.00 28.80 -14.85
CA TYR A 323 -9.27 29.07 -15.48
C TYR A 323 -9.02 30.09 -16.59
N ASN A 324 -9.13 29.66 -17.84
CA ASN A 324 -9.44 30.56 -18.94
C ASN A 324 -10.79 30.13 -19.50
N SER A 325 -11.82 30.83 -19.03
CA SER A 325 -13.02 31.05 -19.82
C SER A 325 -12.59 31.67 -21.14
N CYS A 326 -12.76 30.93 -22.24
CA CYS A 326 -12.78 31.51 -23.57
C CYS A 326 -14.14 31.17 -24.20
N HIS A 327 -14.76 32.23 -24.70
CA HIS A 327 -16.08 32.31 -25.33
C HIS A 327 -16.26 31.40 -26.53
#